data_AF-A0A820JCR6-F1
#
_entry.id   AF-A0A820JCR6-F1
#
_cell.length_a   1.000
_cell.length_b   1.000
_cell.length_c   1.000
_cell.angle_alpha   90.00
_cell.angle_beta   90.00
_cell.angle_gamma   90.00
#
_symmetry.space_group_name_H-M   'P 1'
#
loop_
_entity.id
_entity.type
_entity.pdbx_description
1 polymer ?
#
loop_
_entity_poly.entity_id
_entity_poly.type
_entity_poly.pdbx_seq_one_letter_code
_entity_poly.pdbx_strand_id
1 'polypeptide(L)'
;SRSSFGMQALLSDHYMGGGYFPIGGPSMFARTIVPIIEKSKGKAFVRAPVSSILINEENKAIGVVVKGHRIFSSIVVSAISATKTYKYLIPQTHQCLVQSHLKIIESPELASETGYMSMFVGLQGDSDELNLPKRNLWIFPSWNHDENMTKFRDDYSADFPGMFISFASAKDPTYHTRYPKKSVASIITLGIYEHVEDFKDENAKHR
;
A
#
# COMPACT_ATOMS: atom_id res chain seq x y z
N SER A 1 -12.04 -20.28 10.94
CA SER A 1 -11.69 -19.28 9.92
C SER A 1 -12.94 -18.66 9.33
N ARG A 2 -13.19 -17.39 9.63
CA ARG A 2 -14.20 -16.55 8.98
C ARG A 2 -13.51 -15.71 7.91
N SER A 3 -14.18 -15.47 6.79
CA SER A 3 -13.61 -14.64 5.72
C SER A 3 -14.71 -13.86 4.99
N SER A 4 -14.35 -12.71 4.44
CA SER A 4 -15.26 -11.94 3.59
C SER A 4 -15.41 -12.64 2.24
N PHE A 5 -16.63 -13.07 1.92
CA PHE A 5 -16.94 -13.69 0.63
C PHE A 5 -16.56 -12.76 -0.53
N GLY A 6 -16.86 -11.46 -0.42
CA GLY A 6 -16.52 -10.48 -1.45
C GLY A 6 -15.02 -10.39 -1.70
N MET A 7 -14.20 -10.34 -0.65
CA MET A 7 -12.74 -10.34 -0.79
C MET A 7 -12.20 -11.64 -1.38
N GLN A 8 -12.76 -12.79 -0.97
CA GLN A 8 -12.37 -14.09 -1.50
C GLN A 8 -12.73 -14.25 -2.98
N ALA A 9 -13.93 -13.78 -3.37
CA ALA A 9 -14.37 -13.78 -4.76
C ALA A 9 -13.44 -12.90 -5.62
N LEU A 10 -13.13 -11.68 -5.18
CA LEU A 10 -12.21 -10.79 -5.88
C LEU A 10 -10.80 -11.38 -6.01
N LEU A 11 -10.29 -12.02 -4.96
CA LEU A 11 -8.98 -12.66 -5.00
C LEU A 11 -8.96 -13.85 -5.97
N SER A 12 -10.00 -14.67 -5.92
CA SER A 12 -10.14 -15.84 -6.79
C SER A 12 -10.22 -15.41 -8.26
N ASP A 13 -11.10 -14.45 -8.56
CA ASP A 13 -11.25 -13.87 -9.90
C ASP A 13 -9.94 -13.26 -10.42
N HIS A 14 -9.24 -12.50 -9.57
CA HIS A 14 -7.94 -11.92 -9.92
C HIS A 14 -6.91 -12.97 -10.39
N TYR A 15 -6.87 -14.13 -9.73
CA TYR A 15 -5.92 -15.20 -10.07
C TYR A 15 -6.43 -16.18 -11.13
N MET A 16 -7.72 -16.18 -11.47
CA MET A 16 -8.26 -17.04 -12.53
C MET A 16 -7.58 -16.77 -13.89
N GLY A 17 -7.19 -15.52 -14.17
CA GLY A 17 -6.45 -15.14 -15.38
C GLY A 17 -4.94 -15.37 -15.32
N GLY A 18 -4.42 -15.91 -14.21
CA GLY A 18 -2.99 -16.05 -13.93
C GLY A 18 -2.36 -14.84 -13.24
N GLY A 19 -1.20 -15.05 -12.62
CA GLY A 19 -0.41 -14.01 -11.96
C GLY A 19 0.80 -13.60 -12.79
N TYR A 20 0.98 -12.28 -12.99
CA TYR A 20 2.05 -11.72 -13.81
C TYR A 20 2.98 -10.83 -12.98
N PHE A 21 4.25 -10.81 -13.35
CA PHE A 21 5.24 -9.92 -12.76
C PHE A 21 5.88 -9.06 -13.85
N PRO A 22 5.92 -7.72 -13.70
CA PRO A 22 6.53 -6.85 -14.69
C PRO A 22 8.05 -7.01 -14.68
N ILE A 23 8.65 -7.26 -15.84
CA ILE A 23 10.10 -7.20 -16.05
C ILE A 23 10.60 -5.82 -15.62
N GLY A 24 11.66 -5.74 -14.81
CA GLY A 24 12.11 -4.48 -14.21
C GLY A 24 11.41 -4.11 -12.89
N GLY A 25 10.40 -4.87 -12.48
CA GLY A 25 9.67 -4.73 -11.23
C GLY A 25 8.54 -3.69 -11.27
N PRO A 26 7.79 -3.52 -10.14
CA PRO A 26 6.56 -2.72 -10.10
C PRO A 26 6.74 -1.24 -10.49
N SER A 27 7.94 -0.69 -10.32
CA SER A 27 8.24 0.70 -10.73
C SER A 27 8.04 0.95 -12.22
N MET A 28 8.04 -0.11 -13.03
CA MET A 28 7.82 -0.02 -14.47
C MET A 28 6.44 0.52 -14.82
N PHE A 29 5.41 0.27 -14.02
CA PHE A 29 4.09 0.87 -14.24
C PHE A 29 4.16 2.39 -14.27
N ALA A 30 4.80 3.01 -13.27
CA ALA A 30 4.97 4.46 -13.25
C ALA A 30 5.81 4.95 -14.44
N ARG A 31 6.91 4.24 -14.76
CA ARG A 31 7.81 4.59 -15.88
C ARG A 31 7.14 4.51 -17.24
N THR A 32 6.13 3.65 -17.41
CA THR A 32 5.41 3.49 -18.68
C THR A 32 4.15 4.35 -18.76
N ILE A 33 3.44 4.56 -17.64
CA ILE A 33 2.20 5.34 -17.61
C ILE A 33 2.49 6.85 -17.68
N VAL A 34 3.48 7.36 -16.94
CA VAL A 34 3.76 8.81 -16.89
C VAL A 34 4.03 9.41 -18.28
N PRO A 35 4.87 8.80 -19.15
CA PRO A 35 5.07 9.33 -20.50
C PRO A 35 3.79 9.41 -21.34
N ILE A 36 2.83 8.51 -21.14
CA ILE A 36 1.53 8.54 -21.85
C ILE A 36 0.70 9.75 -21.39
N ILE A 37 0.70 10.04 -20.09
CA ILE A 37 0.04 11.21 -19.52
C ILE A 37 0.65 12.50 -20.12
N GLU A 38 1.98 12.60 -20.14
CA GLU A 38 2.70 13.76 -20.65
C GLU A 38 2.53 13.96 -22.15
N LYS A 39 2.56 12.87 -22.93
CA LYS A 39 2.26 12.90 -24.37
C LYS A 39 0.85 13.40 -24.66
N SER A 40 -0.08 13.13 -23.74
CA SER A 40 -1.46 13.64 -23.77
C SER A 40 -1.60 15.07 -23.21
N LYS A 41 -0.48 15.80 -23.05
CA LYS A 41 -0.39 17.16 -22.47
C LYS A 41 -0.75 17.23 -20.98
N GLY A 42 -0.93 16.10 -20.31
CA GLY A 42 -1.03 16.01 -18.87
C GLY A 42 0.31 16.29 -18.20
N LYS A 43 0.30 16.46 -16.88
CA LYS A 43 1.52 16.65 -16.09
C LYS A 43 1.50 15.76 -14.86
N ALA A 44 2.63 15.13 -14.56
CA ALA A 44 2.82 14.33 -13.35
C ALA A 44 3.81 15.06 -12.42
N PHE A 45 3.32 15.53 -11.28
CA PHE A 45 4.15 16.24 -10.31
C PHE A 45 4.53 15.31 -9.14
N VAL A 46 5.82 15.24 -8.83
CA VAL A 46 6.35 14.57 -7.64
C VAL A 46 6.85 15.59 -6.62
N ARG A 47 6.96 15.18 -5.35
CA ARG A 47 7.34 16.08 -4.24
C ARG A 47 6.44 17.33 -4.19
N ALA A 48 5.17 17.17 -4.53
CA ALA A 48 4.18 18.22 -4.67
C ALA A 48 2.98 17.93 -3.76
N PRO A 49 3.16 17.99 -2.42
CA PRO A 49 2.08 17.68 -1.49
C PRO A 49 0.93 18.67 -1.67
N VAL A 50 -0.28 18.11 -1.81
CA VAL A 50 -1.53 18.88 -1.74
C VAL A 50 -1.81 19.16 -0.27
N SER A 51 -1.97 20.43 0.07
CA SER A 51 -2.25 20.87 1.45
C SER A 51 -3.73 21.13 1.70
N SER A 52 -4.52 21.39 0.65
CA SER A 52 -5.96 21.63 0.78
C SER A 52 -6.66 21.50 -0.57
N ILE A 53 -7.95 21.14 -0.56
CA ILE A 53 -8.86 21.22 -1.68
C ILE A 53 -9.54 22.60 -1.65
N LEU A 54 -9.59 23.27 -2.80
CA LEU A 54 -10.30 24.54 -2.95
C LEU A 54 -11.78 24.23 -3.14
N ILE A 55 -12.63 24.78 -2.26
CA ILE A 55 -14.09 24.61 -2.32
C ILE A 55 -14.72 26.00 -2.39
N ASN A 56 -15.67 26.19 -3.31
CA ASN A 56 -16.40 27.44 -3.47
C ASN A 56 -17.64 27.51 -2.56
N GLU A 57 -18.31 28.66 -2.57
CA GLU A 57 -19.52 28.92 -1.76
C GLU A 57 -20.71 28.00 -2.10
N GLU A 58 -20.71 27.40 -3.30
CA GLU A 58 -21.70 26.39 -3.72
C GLU A 58 -21.32 24.96 -3.27
N ASN A 59 -20.33 24.81 -2.38
CA ASN A 59 -19.79 23.54 -1.91
C ASN A 59 -19.19 22.64 -3.02
N LYS A 60 -18.69 23.23 -4.11
CA LYS A 60 -18.04 22.51 -5.21
C LYS A 60 -16.52 22.59 -5.09
N ALA A 61 -15.85 21.46 -5.31
CA ALA A 61 -14.40 21.42 -5.45
C ALA A 61 -14.00 22.09 -6.78
N ILE A 62 -13.12 23.08 -6.70
CA ILE A 62 -12.67 23.90 -7.85
C ILE A 62 -11.16 23.86 -8.06
N GLY A 63 -10.46 22.98 -7.35
CA GLY A 63 -9.02 22.83 -7.47
C GLY A 63 -8.35 22.41 -6.17
N VAL A 64 -7.04 22.61 -6.10
CA VAL A 64 -6.19 22.23 -4.97
C VAL A 64 -5.13 23.28 -4.67
N VAL A 65 -4.63 23.29 -3.43
CA VAL A 65 -3.45 24.06 -3.02
C VAL A 65 -2.26 23.12 -2.97
N VAL A 66 -1.20 23.44 -3.71
CA VAL A 66 0.04 22.68 -3.77
C VAL A 66 1.20 23.62 -3.48
N LYS A 67 1.94 23.38 -2.38
CA LYS A 67 3.04 24.26 -1.94
C LYS A 67 2.67 25.76 -1.90
N GLY A 68 1.46 26.08 -1.43
CA GLY A 68 0.94 27.45 -1.38
C GLY A 68 0.40 28.00 -2.70
N HIS A 69 0.60 27.32 -3.83
CA HIS A 69 0.04 27.70 -5.12
C HIS A 69 -1.35 27.09 -5.33
N ARG A 70 -2.29 27.90 -5.83
CA ARG A 70 -3.63 27.44 -6.22
C ARG A 70 -3.61 26.88 -7.64
N ILE A 71 -4.06 25.64 -7.80
CA ILE A 71 -4.24 24.98 -9.09
C ILE A 71 -5.73 24.74 -9.27
N PHE A 72 -6.34 25.41 -10.24
CA PHE A 72 -7.78 25.30 -10.49
C PHE A 72 -8.10 24.14 -11.43
N SER A 73 -9.20 23.44 -11.17
CA SER A 73 -9.73 22.37 -12.01
C SER A 73 -11.25 22.26 -11.86
N SER A 74 -11.93 21.78 -12.89
CA SER A 74 -13.37 21.50 -12.84
C SER A 74 -13.70 20.21 -12.06
N ILE A 75 -12.73 19.30 -11.97
CA ILE A 75 -12.86 18.02 -11.28
C ILE A 75 -11.61 17.80 -10.43
N VAL A 76 -11.82 17.31 -9.21
CA VAL A 76 -10.76 16.87 -8.30
C VAL A 76 -11.05 15.42 -7.92
N VAL A 77 -10.12 14.52 -8.25
CA VAL A 77 -10.18 13.11 -7.83
C VAL A 77 -9.07 12.87 -6.81
N SER A 78 -9.46 12.55 -5.58
CA SER A 78 -8.50 12.20 -4.52
C SER A 78 -8.28 10.69 -4.50
N ALA A 79 -7.04 10.26 -4.72
CA ALA A 79 -6.63 8.86 -4.67
C ALA A 79 -5.87 8.50 -3.38
N ILE A 80 -5.83 9.40 -2.39
CA ILE A 80 -5.32 9.07 -1.05
C ILE A 80 -6.46 8.52 -0.17
N SER A 81 -6.16 8.09 1.05
CA SER A 81 -7.20 7.54 1.94
C SER A 81 -8.35 8.54 2.16
N ALA A 82 -9.58 8.03 2.19
CA ALA A 82 -10.77 8.83 2.43
C ALA A 82 -10.67 9.61 3.75
N THR A 83 -10.19 8.95 4.82
CA THR A 83 -9.92 9.59 6.11
C THR A 83 -8.97 10.77 5.99
N LYS A 84 -7.82 10.62 5.29
CA LYS A 84 -6.87 11.74 5.13
C LYS A 84 -7.43 12.85 4.26
N THR A 85 -8.19 12.50 3.21
CA THR A 85 -8.85 13.49 2.35
C THR A 85 -9.81 14.35 3.16
N TYR A 86 -10.76 13.72 3.87
CA TYR A 86 -11.77 14.45 4.64
C TYR A 86 -11.18 15.18 5.84
N LYS A 87 -10.26 14.55 6.58
CA LYS A 87 -9.71 15.14 7.80
C LYS A 87 -8.73 16.29 7.54
N TYR A 88 -7.89 16.18 6.50
CA TYR A 88 -6.76 17.10 6.31
C TYR A 88 -6.83 17.94 5.06
N LEU A 89 -7.52 17.50 3.99
CA LEU A 89 -7.55 18.26 2.74
C LEU A 89 -8.80 19.13 2.61
N ILE A 90 -9.92 18.76 3.23
CA ILE A 90 -11.13 19.60 3.26
C ILE A 90 -10.90 20.79 4.21
N PRO A 91 -11.11 22.04 3.78
CA PRO A 91 -10.98 23.21 4.64
C PRO A 91 -11.89 23.12 5.86
N GLN A 92 -11.44 23.65 7.01
CA GLN A 92 -12.22 23.65 8.25
C GLN A 92 -13.62 24.25 8.07
N THR A 93 -13.73 25.28 7.24
CA THR A 93 -15.00 25.96 6.90
C THR A 93 -16.02 25.06 6.20
N HIS A 94 -15.60 23.92 5.65
CA HIS A 94 -16.43 22.97 4.90
C HIS A 94 -16.47 21.58 5.54
N GLN A 95 -15.93 21.41 6.75
CA GLN A 95 -15.88 20.10 7.40
C GLN A 95 -17.27 19.51 7.70
N CYS A 96 -18.28 20.36 7.86
CA CYS A 96 -19.67 19.92 8.03
C CYS A 96 -20.17 19.05 6.87
N LEU A 97 -19.62 19.21 5.66
CA LEU A 97 -20.00 18.44 4.47
C LEU A 97 -19.57 16.98 4.55
N VAL A 98 -18.50 16.67 5.28
CA VAL A 98 -17.88 15.33 5.31
C VAL A 98 -17.92 14.68 6.70
N GLN A 99 -18.44 15.39 7.71
CA GLN A 99 -18.46 14.92 9.10
C GLN A 99 -19.20 13.59 9.29
N SER A 100 -20.30 13.36 8.58
CA SER A 100 -21.04 12.10 8.63
C SER A 100 -20.22 10.94 8.06
N HIS A 101 -19.54 11.17 6.93
CA HIS A 101 -18.65 10.19 6.31
C HIS A 101 -17.44 9.89 7.20
N LEU A 102 -16.84 10.91 7.82
CA LEU A 102 -15.76 10.73 8.79
C LEU A 102 -16.20 9.86 9.96
N LYS A 103 -17.37 10.12 10.56
CA LYS A 103 -17.90 9.28 11.65
C LYS A 103 -18.07 7.82 11.27
N ILE A 104 -18.52 7.55 10.03
CA ILE A 104 -18.67 6.17 9.52
C ILE A 104 -17.29 5.53 9.32
N ILE A 105 -16.34 6.26 8.76
CA ILE A 105 -15.02 5.71 8.41
C ILE A 105 -14.14 5.52 9.66
N GLU A 106 -14.30 6.36 10.66
CA GLU A 106 -13.61 6.26 11.95
C GLU A 106 -14.36 5.37 12.95
N SER A 107 -15.48 4.74 12.57
CA SER A 107 -16.22 3.85 13.46
C SER A 107 -15.42 2.56 13.73
N PRO A 108 -15.47 1.97 14.94
CA PRO A 108 -14.73 0.75 15.26
C PRO A 108 -15.06 -0.44 14.35
N GLU A 109 -16.24 -0.45 13.75
CA GLU A 109 -16.68 -1.50 12.83
C GLU A 109 -15.96 -1.43 11.46
N LEU A 110 -15.50 -0.24 11.05
CA LEU A 110 -14.84 -0.02 9.76
C LEU A 110 -13.35 0.34 9.90
N ALA A 111 -12.96 0.98 10.99
CA ALA A 111 -11.60 1.34 11.28
C ALA A 111 -10.76 0.06 11.42
N SER A 112 -9.88 -0.18 10.44
CA SER A 112 -8.94 -1.28 10.51
C SER A 112 -7.72 -0.85 11.32
N GLU A 113 -7.52 -1.49 12.46
CA GLU A 113 -6.32 -1.35 13.29
C GLU A 113 -5.18 -2.26 12.82
N THR A 114 -5.32 -2.87 11.64
CA THR A 114 -4.34 -3.86 11.17
C THR A 114 -3.25 -3.19 10.34
N GLY A 115 -2.06 -3.10 10.95
CA GLY A 115 -0.83 -2.78 10.23
C GLY A 115 -0.24 -4.00 9.52
N TYR A 116 0.69 -3.74 8.62
CA TYR A 116 1.56 -4.77 8.05
C TYR A 116 3.01 -4.37 8.23
N MET A 117 3.86 -5.33 8.55
CA MET A 117 5.30 -5.16 8.57
C MET A 117 5.89 -5.79 7.32
N SER A 118 6.78 -5.05 6.64
CA SER A 118 7.50 -5.53 5.47
C SER A 118 8.99 -5.55 5.74
N MET A 119 9.63 -6.68 5.45
CA MET A 119 11.07 -6.87 5.55
C MET A 119 11.63 -7.17 4.16
N PHE A 120 12.68 -6.44 3.78
CA PHE A 120 13.40 -6.63 2.53
C PHE A 120 14.73 -7.32 2.83
N VAL A 121 14.98 -8.45 2.18
CA VAL A 121 16.16 -9.28 2.42
C VAL A 121 16.97 -9.36 1.14
N GLY A 122 18.26 -9.02 1.24
CA GLY A 122 19.26 -9.30 0.22
C GLY A 122 19.91 -10.66 0.47
N LEU A 123 20.03 -11.47 -0.58
CA LEU A 123 20.64 -12.78 -0.54
C LEU A 123 21.85 -12.83 -1.47
N GLN A 124 22.91 -13.50 -1.04
CA GLN A 124 24.09 -13.76 -1.85
C GLN A 124 23.88 -15.03 -2.65
N GLY A 125 23.94 -14.93 -3.99
CA GLY A 125 23.68 -16.03 -4.93
C GLY A 125 22.53 -15.73 -5.89
N ASP A 126 22.58 -16.39 -7.04
CA ASP A 126 21.54 -16.25 -8.07
C ASP A 126 20.30 -17.08 -7.72
N SER A 127 19.15 -16.66 -8.26
CA SER A 127 17.87 -17.26 -7.85
C SER A 127 17.78 -18.75 -8.22
N ASP A 128 18.43 -19.18 -9.30
CA ASP A 128 18.50 -20.60 -9.69
C ASP A 128 19.46 -21.39 -8.78
N GLU A 129 20.62 -20.83 -8.42
CA GLU A 129 21.58 -21.45 -7.48
C GLU A 129 20.95 -21.66 -6.10
N LEU A 130 20.17 -20.68 -5.66
CA LEU A 130 19.48 -20.67 -4.36
C LEU A 130 18.14 -21.42 -4.40
N ASN A 131 17.74 -21.99 -5.54
CA ASN A 131 16.44 -22.66 -5.75
C ASN A 131 15.23 -21.80 -5.33
N LEU A 132 15.28 -20.49 -5.57
CA LEU A 132 14.22 -19.57 -5.19
C LEU A 132 12.99 -19.73 -6.11
N PRO A 133 11.78 -19.90 -5.55
CA PRO A 133 10.60 -20.10 -6.36
C PRO A 133 10.12 -18.81 -7.02
N LYS A 134 9.56 -18.92 -8.24
CA LYS A 134 8.89 -17.80 -8.92
C LYS A 134 7.49 -17.49 -8.36
N ARG A 135 6.93 -18.38 -7.53
CA ARG A 135 5.63 -18.20 -6.86
C ARG A 135 5.78 -17.43 -5.55
N ASN A 136 4.67 -16.89 -5.07
CA ASN A 136 4.58 -16.41 -3.70
C ASN A 136 4.34 -17.57 -2.74
N LEU A 137 4.87 -17.45 -1.52
CA LEU A 137 4.57 -18.37 -0.43
C LEU A 137 3.61 -17.68 0.54
N TRP A 138 2.53 -18.37 0.87
CA TRP A 138 1.65 -18.03 1.97
C TRP A 138 1.84 -19.10 3.04
N ILE A 139 2.37 -18.71 4.20
CA ILE A 139 2.73 -19.61 5.28
C ILE A 139 1.86 -19.25 6.48
N PHE A 140 1.17 -20.26 7.02
CA PHE A 140 0.32 -20.12 8.19
C PHE A 140 0.70 -21.19 9.22
N PRO A 141 0.67 -20.88 10.53
CA PRO A 141 0.89 -21.88 11.57
C PRO A 141 -0.14 -23.03 11.53
N SER A 142 -1.38 -22.70 11.18
CA SER A 142 -2.49 -23.66 11.05
C SER A 142 -3.55 -23.17 10.05
N TRP A 143 -4.47 -24.06 9.67
CA TRP A 143 -5.66 -23.74 8.85
C TRP A 143 -6.74 -22.95 9.61
N ASN A 144 -6.64 -22.88 10.95
CA ASN A 144 -7.54 -22.07 11.76
C ASN A 144 -7.00 -20.63 11.87
N HIS A 145 -7.19 -19.85 10.82
CA HIS A 145 -6.70 -18.47 10.72
C HIS A 145 -7.28 -17.54 11.78
N ASP A 146 -8.51 -17.75 12.23
CA ASP A 146 -9.10 -16.95 13.32
C ASP A 146 -8.32 -17.16 14.61
N GLU A 147 -7.99 -18.42 14.93
CA GLU A 147 -7.22 -18.77 16.11
C GLU A 147 -5.78 -18.28 16.02
N ASN A 148 -5.13 -18.39 14.85
CA ASN A 148 -3.79 -17.85 14.64
C ASN A 148 -3.78 -16.33 14.95
N MET A 149 -4.78 -15.60 14.44
CA MET A 149 -4.93 -14.15 14.67
C MET A 149 -5.20 -13.83 16.13
N THR A 150 -6.08 -14.58 16.81
CA THR A 150 -6.36 -14.39 18.24
C THR A 150 -5.12 -14.61 19.08
N LYS A 151 -4.41 -15.73 18.88
CA LYS A 151 -3.16 -16.03 19.62
C LYS A 151 -2.13 -14.93 19.47
N PHE A 152 -1.93 -14.45 18.24
CA PHE A 152 -0.99 -13.36 18.00
C PHE A 152 -1.43 -12.06 18.66
N ARG A 153 -2.73 -11.72 18.66
CA ARG A 153 -3.24 -10.50 19.31
C ARG A 153 -3.15 -10.57 20.84
N ASP A 154 -3.33 -11.74 21.42
CA ASP A 154 -3.26 -11.95 22.85
C ASP A 154 -1.80 -11.97 23.36
N ASP A 155 -0.87 -12.44 22.52
CA ASP A 155 0.56 -12.47 22.79
C ASP A 155 1.37 -12.21 21.51
N TYR A 156 1.91 -11.00 21.40
CA TYR A 156 2.71 -10.59 20.25
C TYR A 156 4.09 -11.25 20.16
N SER A 157 4.49 -12.04 21.16
CA SER A 157 5.68 -12.91 21.09
C SER A 157 5.40 -14.30 20.50
N ALA A 158 4.12 -14.65 20.29
CA ALA A 158 3.71 -15.88 19.63
C ALA A 158 4.06 -15.89 18.13
N ASP A 159 3.90 -17.05 17.49
CA ASP A 159 4.10 -17.21 16.05
C ASP A 159 3.25 -16.21 15.25
N PHE A 160 3.84 -15.66 14.17
CA PHE A 160 3.11 -14.79 13.26
C PHE A 160 1.86 -15.50 12.70
N PRO A 161 0.70 -14.81 12.62
CA PRO A 161 -0.56 -15.46 12.29
C PRO A 161 -0.65 -15.86 10.81
N GLY A 162 0.23 -15.26 9.99
CA GLY A 162 0.48 -15.59 8.60
C GLY A 162 1.66 -14.77 8.06
N MET A 163 2.37 -15.33 7.10
CA MET A 163 3.47 -14.67 6.40
C MET A 163 3.32 -14.85 4.90
N PHE A 164 3.62 -13.78 4.17
CA PHE A 164 3.75 -13.77 2.74
C PHE A 164 5.22 -13.57 2.36
N ILE A 165 5.77 -14.45 1.52
CA ILE A 165 7.14 -14.33 1.02
C ILE A 165 7.13 -14.29 -0.51
N SER A 166 7.83 -13.31 -1.09
CA SER A 166 7.94 -13.11 -2.53
C SER A 166 9.38 -12.87 -2.96
N PHE A 167 9.81 -13.58 -4.01
CA PHE A 167 11.15 -13.48 -4.58
C PHE A 167 11.10 -12.72 -5.92
N ALA A 168 11.28 -11.40 -5.87
CA ALA A 168 11.19 -10.56 -7.08
C ALA A 168 12.31 -10.87 -8.09
N SER A 169 13.52 -11.20 -7.60
CA SER A 169 14.65 -11.58 -8.45
C SER A 169 14.39 -12.84 -9.27
N ALA A 170 13.68 -13.82 -8.71
CA ALA A 170 13.35 -15.06 -9.40
C ALA A 170 12.28 -14.87 -10.49
N LYS A 171 11.40 -13.88 -10.31
CA LYS A 171 10.29 -13.57 -11.24
C LYS A 171 10.72 -12.73 -12.43
N ASP A 172 11.74 -11.89 -12.26
CA ASP A 172 12.24 -11.03 -13.33
C ASP A 172 13.42 -11.70 -14.05
N PRO A 173 13.24 -12.17 -15.31
CA PRO A 173 14.30 -12.84 -16.06
C PRO A 173 15.51 -11.94 -16.35
N THR A 174 15.38 -10.62 -16.19
CA THR A 174 16.47 -9.65 -16.41
C THR A 174 17.21 -9.28 -15.13
N TYR A 175 16.77 -9.79 -13.96
CA TYR A 175 17.33 -9.38 -12.67
C TYR A 175 18.80 -9.77 -12.54
N HIS A 176 19.14 -11.02 -12.87
CA HIS A 176 20.51 -11.55 -12.80
C HIS A 176 21.50 -10.70 -13.60
N THR A 177 21.12 -10.27 -14.82
CA THR A 177 21.98 -9.43 -15.66
C THR A 177 22.27 -8.06 -15.03
N ARG A 178 21.31 -7.51 -14.27
CA ARG A 178 21.46 -6.20 -13.60
C ARG A 178 22.17 -6.33 -12.25
N TYR A 179 21.99 -7.45 -11.56
CA TYR A 179 22.48 -7.71 -10.21
C TYR A 179 23.03 -9.14 -10.10
N PRO A 180 24.20 -9.43 -10.69
CA PRO A 180 24.75 -10.77 -10.70
C PRO A 180 25.11 -11.25 -9.29
N LYS A 181 24.93 -12.55 -9.03
CA LYS A 181 25.17 -13.23 -7.74
C LYS A 181 24.38 -12.63 -6.58
N LYS A 182 23.22 -12.05 -6.85
CA LYS A 182 22.36 -11.42 -5.85
C LYS A 182 20.91 -11.77 -6.10
N SER A 183 20.19 -12.04 -5.02
CA SER A 183 18.75 -12.27 -5.03
C SER A 183 18.07 -11.43 -3.96
N VAL A 184 16.76 -11.22 -4.10
CA VAL A 184 15.99 -10.47 -3.12
C VAL A 184 14.70 -11.19 -2.74
N ALA A 185 14.35 -11.09 -1.47
CA ALA A 185 13.07 -11.52 -0.94
C ALA A 185 12.37 -10.35 -0.23
N SER A 186 11.05 -10.33 -0.35
CA SER A 186 10.18 -9.48 0.45
C SER A 186 9.34 -10.39 1.33
N ILE A 187 9.32 -10.11 2.63
CA ILE A 187 8.51 -10.81 3.62
C ILE A 187 7.51 -9.81 4.17
N ILE A 188 6.23 -10.19 4.21
CA ILE A 188 5.15 -9.37 4.74
C ILE A 188 4.41 -10.19 5.79
N THR A 189 4.17 -9.59 6.94
CA THR A 189 3.35 -10.17 8.01
C THR A 189 2.54 -9.08 8.71
N LEU A 190 1.74 -9.47 9.71
CA LEU A 190 0.98 -8.53 10.50
C LEU A 190 1.91 -7.57 11.26
N GLY A 191 1.61 -6.29 11.19
CA GLY A 191 2.30 -5.25 11.94
C GLY A 191 1.47 -4.82 13.13
N ILE A 192 2.15 -4.57 14.24
CA ILE A 192 1.59 -4.06 15.49
C ILE A 192 2.14 -2.65 15.67
N TYR A 193 1.26 -1.67 15.85
CA TYR A 193 1.71 -0.28 15.94
C TYR A 193 2.57 -0.06 17.19
N GLU A 194 2.20 -0.69 18.30
CA GLU A 194 2.86 -0.63 19.60
C GLU A 194 4.35 -1.04 19.50
N HIS A 195 4.69 -1.99 18.63
CA HIS A 195 6.08 -2.41 18.40
C HIS A 195 6.95 -1.35 17.72
N VAL A 196 6.33 -0.37 17.08
CA VAL A 196 7.02 0.70 16.36
C VAL A 196 6.67 2.08 16.89
N GLU A 197 5.89 2.16 17.98
CA GLU A 197 5.40 3.44 18.51
C GLU A 197 6.54 4.36 18.94
N ASP A 198 7.60 3.80 19.53
CA ASP A 198 8.78 4.57 19.96
C ASP A 198 9.44 5.35 18.81
N PHE A 199 9.21 4.93 17.56
CA PHE A 199 9.74 5.59 16.36
C PHE A 199 8.76 6.60 15.73
N LYS A 200 7.59 6.88 16.33
CA LYS A 200 6.53 7.70 15.70
C LYS A 200 6.95 9.12 15.35
N ASP A 201 7.87 9.68 16.11
CA ASP A 201 8.39 11.05 15.94
C ASP A 201 9.74 11.08 15.20
N GLU A 202 10.29 9.92 14.84
CA GLU A 202 11.56 9.82 14.11
C GLU A 202 11.36 9.98 12.59
N ASN A 203 12.34 10.61 11.94
CA ASN A 203 12.35 10.68 10.47
C ASN A 203 12.83 9.34 9.90
N ALA A 204 12.00 8.71 9.07
CA ALA A 204 12.30 7.47 8.34
C ALA A 204 13.57 7.51 7.44
N LYS A 205 14.25 8.66 7.32
CA LYS A 205 15.47 8.85 6.53
C LYS A 205 16.78 8.67 7.31
N HIS A 206 16.73 8.37 8.61
CA HIS A 206 17.94 8.06 9.40
C HIS A 206 18.19 6.55 9.54
N ARG A 207 18.02 5.78 8.45
CA ARG A 207 18.36 4.35 8.40
C ARG A 207 19.02 4.02 7.06
#